data_AF-A0A319EH91-F1
#
_entry.id   AF-A0A319EH91-F1
#
_cell.length_a   1.000
_cell.length_b   1.000
_cell.length_c   1.000
_cell.angle_alpha   90.00
_cell.angle_beta   90.00
_cell.angle_gamma   90.00
#
_symmetry.space_group_name_H-M   'P 1'
#
loop_
_entity.id
_entity.type
_entity.pdbx_description
1 polymer ?
#
loop_
_entity_poly.entity_id
_entity_poly.type
_entity_poly.pdbx_seq_one_letter_code
_entity_poly.pdbx_strand_id
1 'polypeptide(L)'
;MSSTQPQTTATASPNQTRITKKIATHPTLPLHRRKIYLALLSVPPGRWTTYAALAKHLGTSPRAIGAAMRLNPFAPQVPCHRVLGGGGKLLVGYSGGDSGAKNAKAGVGMKRRMLEEEGVEFTGEGVAQGACFEGFGVV
;
A
#
# COMPACT_ATOMS: atom_id res chain seq x y z
N MET A 1 28.86 -20.34 13.26
CA MET A 1 28.38 -19.24 14.13
C MET A 1 28.97 -17.94 13.61
N SER A 2 28.18 -17.14 12.89
CA SER A 2 28.16 -15.67 12.94
C SER A 2 27.33 -15.16 11.78
N SER A 3 26.12 -14.76 12.13
CA SER A 3 25.22 -13.98 11.31
C SER A 3 25.84 -12.61 11.06
N THR A 4 25.96 -12.20 9.80
CA THR A 4 26.11 -10.78 9.45
C THR A 4 25.36 -10.55 8.15
N GLN A 5 24.08 -10.21 8.28
CA GLN A 5 23.33 -9.58 7.20
C GLN A 5 23.70 -8.08 7.18
N PRO A 6 24.16 -7.53 6.05
CA PRO A 6 24.41 -6.11 5.94
C PRO A 6 23.10 -5.31 5.79
N GLN A 7 22.88 -4.47 6.80
CA GLN A 7 22.25 -3.15 6.84
C GLN A 7 21.62 -2.61 5.54
N THR A 8 20.37 -2.17 5.69
CA THR A 8 19.45 -1.62 4.71
C THR A 8 19.85 -0.21 4.29
N THR A 9 20.62 -0.05 3.20
CA THR A 9 20.75 1.24 2.51
C THR A 9 19.76 1.30 1.35
N ALA A 10 18.74 2.15 1.49
CA ALA A 10 17.70 2.40 0.50
C ALA A 10 18.27 3.10 -0.74
N THR A 11 18.83 2.34 -1.68
CA THR A 11 19.07 2.82 -3.04
C THR A 11 17.73 2.86 -3.76
N ALA A 12 17.11 4.03 -3.88
CA ALA A 12 15.85 4.20 -4.61
C ALA A 12 16.02 3.64 -6.04
N SER A 13 15.27 2.58 -6.35
CA SER A 13 15.30 1.94 -7.67
C SER A 13 14.91 2.95 -8.75
N PRO A 14 15.48 2.92 -9.97
CA PRO A 14 15.17 3.86 -11.07
C PRO A 14 13.66 4.04 -11.34
N ASN A 15 12.86 3.01 -11.04
CA ASN A 15 11.42 3.03 -11.18
C ASN A 15 10.72 3.92 -10.11
N GLN A 16 11.27 3.95 -8.89
CA GLN A 16 10.79 4.76 -7.77
C GLN A 16 10.99 6.27 -8.02
N THR A 17 12.09 6.65 -8.67
CA THR A 17 12.38 8.04 -9.05
C THR A 17 11.40 8.56 -10.11
N ARG A 18 11.02 7.72 -11.09
CA ARG A 18 10.07 8.10 -12.16
C ARG A 18 8.65 8.31 -11.62
N ILE A 19 8.18 7.42 -10.74
CA ILE A 19 6.82 7.53 -10.18
C ILE A 19 6.70 8.72 -9.22
N THR A 20 7.72 8.98 -8.42
CA THR A 20 7.77 10.15 -7.51
C THR A 20 7.65 11.45 -8.29
N LYS A 21 8.39 11.57 -9.41
CA LYS A 21 8.29 12.73 -10.32
C LYS A 21 6.88 12.87 -10.90
N LYS A 22 6.26 11.77 -11.35
CA LYS A 22 4.88 11.78 -11.88
C LYS A 22 3.85 12.22 -10.84
N ILE A 23 3.97 11.76 -9.59
CA ILE A 23 3.07 12.17 -8.49
C ILE A 23 3.21 13.67 -8.21
N ALA A 24 4.44 14.17 -8.19
CA ALA A 24 4.73 15.59 -7.95
C ALA A 24 4.19 16.51 -9.06
N THR A 25 4.33 16.10 -10.33
CA THR A 25 3.94 16.91 -11.48
C THR A 25 2.47 16.75 -11.90
N HIS A 26 1.67 15.93 -11.23
CA HIS A 26 0.28 15.68 -11.64
C HIS A 26 -0.59 16.93 -11.40
N PRO A 27 -1.18 17.52 -12.46
CA PRO A 27 -1.75 18.88 -12.41
C PRO A 27 -2.98 18.97 -11.48
N THR A 28 -3.81 17.94 -11.45
CA THR A 28 -5.09 17.94 -10.70
C THR A 28 -5.04 17.14 -9.40
N LEU A 29 -3.86 16.66 -8.97
CA LEU A 29 -3.76 15.80 -7.80
C LEU A 29 -3.65 16.64 -6.50
N PRO A 30 -4.58 16.49 -5.55
CA PRO A 30 -4.51 17.24 -4.29
C PRO A 30 -3.24 16.92 -3.49
N LEU A 31 -2.70 17.93 -2.79
CA LEU A 31 -1.49 17.80 -1.97
C LEU A 31 -1.56 16.66 -0.95
N HIS A 32 -2.72 16.48 -0.31
CA HIS A 32 -2.92 15.39 0.65
C HIS A 32 -2.78 14.01 -0.01
N ARG A 33 -3.26 13.82 -1.25
CA ARG A 33 -3.12 12.55 -1.98
C ARG A 33 -1.69 12.31 -2.43
N ARG A 34 -0.96 13.36 -2.82
CA ARG A 34 0.48 13.29 -3.12
C ARG A 34 1.23 12.72 -1.91
N LYS A 35 1.02 13.29 -0.72
CA LYS A 35 1.65 12.80 0.52
C LYS A 35 1.32 11.33 0.81
N ILE A 36 0.06 10.93 0.62
CA ILE A 36 -0.38 9.53 0.78
C ILE A 36 0.37 8.59 -0.17
N TYR A 37 0.46 8.93 -1.47
CA TYR A 37 1.14 8.08 -2.44
C TYR A 37 2.65 8.01 -2.21
N LEU A 38 3.27 9.13 -1.81
CA LEU A 38 4.70 9.16 -1.48
C LEU A 38 5.00 8.28 -0.26
N ALA A 39 4.22 8.38 0.81
CA ALA A 39 4.38 7.54 2.00
C ALA A 39 4.17 6.05 1.67
N LEU A 40 3.26 5.73 0.75
CA LEU A 40 3.01 4.37 0.32
C LEU A 40 4.16 3.75 -0.48
N LEU A 41 4.93 4.57 -1.22
CA LEU A 41 6.15 4.11 -1.91
C LEU A 41 7.27 3.68 -0.95
N SER A 42 7.21 4.08 0.32
CA SER A 42 8.17 3.64 1.35
C SER A 42 7.91 2.23 1.87
N VAL A 43 6.73 1.64 1.61
CA VAL A 43 6.41 0.28 2.05
C VAL A 43 7.13 -0.70 1.12
N PRO A 44 8.09 -1.51 1.61
CA PRO A 44 8.83 -2.44 0.75
C PRO A 44 7.94 -3.63 0.31
N PRO A 45 8.31 -4.31 -0.79
CA PRO A 45 7.66 -5.57 -1.17
C PRO A 45 7.75 -6.60 -0.04
N GLY A 46 6.70 -7.40 0.12
CA GLY A 46 6.60 -8.41 1.18
C GLY A 46 6.23 -7.83 2.55
N ARG A 47 6.03 -6.52 2.64
CA ARG A 47 5.47 -5.86 3.82
C ARG A 47 4.15 -5.18 3.47
N TRP A 48 3.30 -5.05 4.47
CA TRP A 48 1.99 -4.41 4.35
C TRP A 48 1.82 -3.38 5.46
N THR A 49 0.97 -2.39 5.19
CA THR A 49 0.56 -1.36 6.15
C THR A 49 -0.95 -1.42 6.34
N THR A 50 -1.50 -0.65 7.28
CA THR A 50 -2.94 -0.47 7.43
C THR A 50 -3.39 0.95 7.11
N TYR A 51 -4.67 1.10 6.77
CA TYR A 51 -5.30 2.43 6.63
C TYR A 51 -5.11 3.29 7.89
N ALA A 52 -5.15 2.67 9.07
CA ALA A 52 -4.96 3.36 10.35
C ALA A 52 -3.51 3.83 10.54
N ALA A 53 -2.52 3.00 10.23
CA ALA A 53 -1.10 3.37 10.34
C ALA A 53 -0.74 4.54 9.41
N LEU A 54 -1.17 4.48 8.14
CA LEU A 54 -0.97 5.59 7.19
C LEU A 54 -1.69 6.87 7.63
N ALA A 55 -2.92 6.75 8.12
CA ALA A 55 -3.69 7.87 8.62
C ALA A 55 -3.01 8.55 9.81
N LYS A 56 -2.53 7.75 10.77
CA LYS A 56 -1.79 8.23 11.94
C LYS A 56 -0.50 8.94 11.54
N HIS A 57 0.28 8.37 10.62
CA HIS A 57 1.53 8.97 10.15
C HIS A 57 1.31 10.32 9.44
N LEU A 58 0.26 10.41 8.60
CA LEU A 58 -0.02 11.59 7.79
C LEU A 58 -0.93 12.62 8.48
N GLY A 59 -1.33 12.39 9.73
CA GLY A 59 -2.26 13.26 10.46
C GLY A 59 -3.62 13.38 9.76
N THR A 60 -4.13 12.30 9.18
CA THR A 60 -5.41 12.27 8.44
C THR A 60 -6.31 11.14 8.93
N SER A 61 -7.44 10.91 8.25
CA SER A 61 -8.38 9.83 8.61
C SER A 61 -8.19 8.58 7.75
N PRO A 62 -8.44 7.37 8.29
CA PRO A 62 -8.43 6.13 7.50
C PRO A 62 -9.38 6.18 6.29
N ARG A 63 -10.48 6.93 6.41
CA ARG A 63 -11.43 7.17 5.31
C ARG A 63 -10.80 7.98 4.18
N ALA A 64 -10.01 9.01 4.50
CA ALA A 64 -9.27 9.79 3.50
C ALA A 64 -8.24 8.94 2.76
N ILE A 65 -7.54 8.03 3.47
CA ILE A 65 -6.64 7.05 2.86
C ILE A 65 -7.42 6.13 1.91
N GLY A 66 -8.57 5.59 2.34
CA GLY A 66 -9.45 4.77 1.50
C GLY A 66 -9.90 5.48 0.22
N ALA A 67 -10.29 6.75 0.33
CA ALA A 67 -10.65 7.57 -0.82
C ALA A 67 -9.47 7.79 -1.78
N ALA A 68 -8.27 8.03 -1.26
CA ALA A 68 -7.06 8.16 -2.08
C ALA A 68 -6.70 6.86 -2.80
N MET A 69 -6.81 5.70 -2.14
CA MET A 69 -6.57 4.40 -2.77
C MET A 69 -7.57 4.11 -3.91
N ARG A 70 -8.85 4.48 -3.73
CA ARG A 70 -9.90 4.27 -4.75
C ARG A 70 -9.74 5.17 -5.98
N LEU A 71 -9.18 6.37 -5.79
CA LEU A 71 -8.97 7.36 -6.85
C LEU A 71 -7.52 7.38 -7.34
N ASN A 72 -6.77 6.29 -7.15
CA ASN A 72 -5.36 6.21 -7.49
C ASN A 72 -5.16 6.10 -9.01
N PRO A 73 -4.69 7.16 -9.72
CA PRO A 73 -4.48 7.12 -11.17
C PRO A 73 -3.15 6.42 -11.54
N PHE A 74 -2.35 6.03 -10.54
CA PHE A 74 -1.01 5.49 -10.73
C PHE A 74 -0.93 3.99 -10.42
N ALA A 75 -2.06 3.29 -10.28
CA ALA A 75 -2.04 1.84 -10.19
C ALA A 75 -1.48 1.23 -11.48
N PRO A 76 -0.61 0.19 -11.43
CA PRO A 76 -0.08 -0.53 -10.27
C PRO A 76 1.26 0.00 -9.71
N GLN A 77 1.81 1.09 -10.27
CA GLN A 77 3.12 1.65 -9.86
C GLN A 77 3.13 2.14 -8.40
N VAL A 78 1.99 2.64 -7.91
CA VAL A 78 1.78 2.93 -6.48
C VAL A 78 1.15 1.68 -5.82
N PRO A 79 1.81 1.04 -4.84
CA PRO A 79 1.43 -0.28 -4.33
C PRO A 79 0.24 -0.23 -3.36
N CYS A 80 -0.92 0.21 -3.85
CA CYS A 80 -2.16 0.32 -3.09
C CYS A 80 -2.69 -1.05 -2.59
N HIS A 81 -2.23 -2.15 -3.18
CA HIS A 81 -2.48 -3.50 -2.68
C HIS A 81 -1.82 -3.77 -1.31
N ARG A 82 -0.76 -3.04 -0.93
CA ARG A 82 -0.09 -3.20 0.37
C ARG A 82 -0.83 -2.56 1.56
N VAL A 83 -1.95 -1.86 1.35
CA VAL A 83 -2.71 -1.21 2.42
C VAL A 83 -3.89 -2.07 2.87
N LEU A 84 -3.85 -2.62 4.07
CA LEU A 84 -4.87 -3.53 4.62
C LEU A 84 -5.76 -2.87 5.67
N GLY A 85 -6.83 -3.56 6.04
CA GLY A 85 -7.69 -3.19 7.16
C GLY A 85 -7.01 -3.35 8.51
N GLY A 86 -7.74 -3.01 9.58
CA GLY A 86 -7.25 -3.20 10.95
C GLY A 86 -6.83 -4.65 11.20
N GLY A 87 -5.69 -4.84 11.87
CA GLY A 87 -5.16 -6.16 12.21
C GLY A 87 -4.76 -7.02 11.01
N GLY A 88 -4.45 -6.44 9.85
CA GLY A 88 -4.02 -7.19 8.66
C GLY A 88 -5.16 -7.82 7.85
N LYS A 89 -6.42 -7.51 8.18
CA LYS A 89 -7.58 -8.02 7.44
C LYS A 89 -7.65 -7.45 6.02
N LEU A 90 -7.79 -8.32 5.03
CA LEU A 90 -8.15 -7.90 3.67
C LEU A 90 -9.54 -7.25 3.69
N LEU A 91 -9.63 -5.96 3.35
CA LEU A 91 -10.92 -5.30 3.19
C LEU A 91 -11.54 -5.68 1.85
N VAL A 92 -12.78 -6.18 1.90
CA VAL A 92 -13.64 -6.42 0.76
C VAL A 92 -14.02 -5.07 0.14
N GLY A 93 -13.63 -4.81 -1.11
CA GLY A 93 -13.92 -3.53 -1.79
C GLY A 93 -12.81 -2.94 -2.66
N TYR A 94 -11.77 -3.69 -3.03
CA TYR A 94 -10.81 -3.22 -4.04
C TYR A 94 -11.54 -3.09 -5.39
N SER A 95 -11.90 -1.86 -5.76
CA SER A 95 -12.52 -1.49 -7.04
C SER A 95 -11.49 -1.55 -8.17
N GLY A 96 -11.05 -2.76 -8.51
CA GLY A 96 -10.55 -3.06 -9.85
C GLY A 96 -11.72 -3.60 -10.66
N GLY A 97 -12.40 -2.73 -11.41
CA GLY A 97 -13.53 -3.09 -12.27
C GLY A 97 -14.88 -2.59 -11.75
N ASP A 98 -15.52 -1.78 -12.57
CA ASP A 98 -16.96 -1.59 -12.63
C ASP A 98 -17.70 -2.91 -12.40
N SER A 99 -18.39 -3.06 -11.28
CA SER A 99 -19.53 -3.96 -11.09
C SER A 99 -19.92 -3.95 -9.62
N GLY A 100 -21.07 -3.35 -9.33
CA GLY A 100 -21.66 -3.32 -8.01
C GLY A 100 -21.81 -4.71 -7.41
N ALA A 101 -21.53 -4.82 -6.10
CA ALA A 101 -21.92 -5.84 -5.13
C ALA A 101 -21.69 -7.34 -5.43
N LYS A 102 -21.45 -7.78 -6.67
CA LYS A 102 -21.30 -9.20 -7.06
C LYS A 102 -19.84 -9.65 -7.23
N ASN A 103 -18.89 -8.72 -7.35
CA ASN A 103 -17.46 -9.01 -7.58
C ASN A 103 -16.51 -8.57 -6.45
N ALA A 104 -17.05 -8.31 -5.25
CA ALA A 104 -16.24 -7.87 -4.13
C ALA A 104 -15.20 -8.94 -3.68
N LYS A 105 -15.47 -10.23 -3.95
CA LYS A 105 -14.49 -11.32 -3.78
C LYS A 105 -13.35 -11.28 -4.81
N ALA A 106 -13.60 -10.84 -6.05
CA ALA A 106 -12.60 -10.84 -7.13
C ALA A 106 -11.48 -9.80 -6.88
N GLY A 107 -11.85 -8.60 -6.43
CA GLY A 107 -10.88 -7.56 -6.08
C GLY A 107 -10.00 -7.92 -4.88
N VAL A 108 -10.56 -8.63 -3.90
CA VAL A 108 -9.79 -9.19 -2.77
C VAL A 108 -8.82 -10.28 -3.25
N GLY A 109 -9.26 -11.12 -4.20
CA GLY A 109 -8.42 -12.16 -4.79
C GLY A 109 -7.17 -11.60 -5.48
N MET A 110 -7.32 -10.55 -6.29
CA MET A 110 -6.17 -9.93 -6.97
C MET A 110 -5.18 -9.30 -5.99
N LYS A 111 -5.70 -8.59 -4.99
CA LYS A 111 -4.87 -7.96 -3.94
C LYS A 111 -4.12 -8.99 -3.11
N ARG A 112 -4.80 -10.06 -2.71
CA ARG A 112 -4.20 -11.19 -2.00
C ARG A 112 -3.10 -11.81 -2.84
N ARG A 113 -3.38 -12.13 -4.11
CA ARG A 113 -2.38 -12.74 -5.01
C ARG A 113 -1.14 -11.88 -5.18
N MET A 114 -1.28 -10.57 -5.37
CA MET A 114 -0.13 -9.65 -5.47
C MET A 114 0.68 -9.60 -4.16
N LEU A 115 0.04 -9.74 -3.00
CA LEU A 115 0.73 -9.80 -1.72
C LEU A 115 1.41 -11.16 -1.49
N GLU A 116 0.77 -12.26 -1.89
CA GLU A 116 1.35 -13.61 -1.86
C GLU A 116 2.54 -13.74 -2.81
N GLU A 117 2.45 -13.18 -4.02
CA GLU A 117 3.57 -13.08 -4.99
C GLU A 117 4.74 -12.26 -4.43
N GLU A 118 4.46 -11.32 -3.53
CA GLU A 118 5.48 -10.56 -2.79
C GLU A 118 6.00 -11.28 -1.54
N GLY A 119 5.45 -12.44 -1.19
CA GLY A 119 5.87 -13.25 -0.03
C GLY A 119 5.07 -13.01 1.25
N VAL A 120 3.90 -12.36 1.19
CA VAL A 120 3.01 -12.19 2.34
C VAL A 120 2.06 -13.38 2.44
N GLU A 121 2.12 -14.07 3.57
CA GLU A 121 1.21 -15.18 3.87
C GLU A 121 -0.11 -14.68 4.48
N PHE A 122 -1.18 -15.44 4.30
CA PHE A 122 -2.49 -15.15 4.87
C PHE A 122 -2.99 -16.34 5.69
N THR A 123 -3.66 -16.06 6.81
CA THR A 123 -4.39 -17.10 7.56
C THR A 123 -5.59 -17.62 6.77
N GLY A 124 -6.15 -18.76 7.20
CA GLY A 124 -7.42 -19.27 6.67
C GLY A 124 -8.60 -18.28 6.79
N GLU A 125 -8.51 -17.32 7.72
CA GLU A 125 -9.48 -16.23 7.91
C GLU A 125 -9.19 -15.00 7.02
N GLY A 126 -8.13 -15.02 6.20
CA GLY A 126 -7.77 -13.93 5.30
C GLY A 126 -7.07 -12.75 5.97
N VAL A 127 -6.35 -13.00 7.05
CA VAL A 127 -5.52 -12.02 7.77
C VAL A 127 -4.07 -12.15 7.29
N ALA A 128 -3.47 -11.06 6.83
CA ALA A 128 -2.06 -11.03 6.46
C ALA A 128 -1.18 -11.30 7.68
N GLN A 129 -0.21 -12.19 7.51
CA GLN A 129 0.83 -12.48 8.49
C GLN A 129 1.97 -11.47 8.40
N GLY A 130 2.68 -11.29 9.51
CA GLY A 130 3.77 -10.32 9.64
C GLY A 130 3.38 -9.06 10.42
N ALA A 131 4.34 -8.17 10.60
CA ALA A 131 4.14 -6.92 11.32
C ALA A 131 3.71 -5.79 10.38
N CYS A 132 2.73 -4.99 10.82
CA CYS A 132 2.33 -3.77 10.14
C CYS A 132 3.55 -2.86 9.93
N PHE A 133 3.75 -2.41 8.70
CA PHE A 133 4.77 -1.42 8.38
C PHE A 133 4.34 -0.06 8.92
N GLU A 134 5.10 0.47 9.87
CA GLU A 134 4.95 1.83 10.41
C GLU A 134 6.20 2.70 10.18
N GLY A 135 7.23 2.16 9.52
CA GLY A 135 8.49 2.84 9.22
C GLY A 135 8.41 3.80 8.04
N PHE A 136 7.31 4.54 7.91
CA PHE A 136 7.23 5.64 6.96
C PHE A 136 8.31 6.64 7.38
N GLY A 137 9.25 6.94 6.47
CA GLY A 137 10.34 7.88 6.76
C GLY A 137 9.80 9.19 7.35
N VAL A 138 10.62 9.85 8.16
CA VAL A 138 10.27 11.16 8.72
C VAL A 138 10.02 12.11 7.54
N VAL A 139 8.79 12.64 7.44
CA VAL A 139 8.40 13.65 6.46
C VAL A 139 9.03 15.00 6.76
#